data_AF-A0AB40C452-F1
#
_entry.id   AF-A0AB40C452-F1
#
_cell.length_a   1.000
_cell.length_b   1.000
_cell.length_c   1.000
_cell.angle_alpha   90.00
_cell.angle_beta   90.00
_cell.angle_gamma   90.00
#
_symmetry.space_group_name_H-M   'P 1'
#
loop_
_entity.id
_entity.type
_entity.pdbx_description
1 polymer ?
#
loop_
_entity_poly.entity_id
_entity_poly.type
_entity_poly.pdbx_seq_one_letter_code
_entity_poly.pdbx_strand_id
1 'polypeptide(L)'
;MAESCSLVRFRAALCPAFKPSPFDPLLSPIASFSLPSLLPSSPPSLRYQRRRGRRDGSLVVRSMSSSSASFGSRLEESVRKTVSENPVVIYSKTWCSYSMEVKSRLKRLGVQPLVIELDRLGPQGPQLQKMLERITGQFTVPNVFIGGKHIGGCSDTVKLYQKGELTAMLSELNISTNSLLKP
;
A
#
# COMPACT_ATOMS: atom_id res chain seq x y z
N MET A 1 -20.84 52.45 1.56
CA MET A 1 -20.80 51.07 1.03
C MET A 1 -19.33 50.67 1.05
N ALA A 2 -18.77 50.23 2.19
CA ALA A 2 -18.85 48.87 2.75
C ALA A 2 -18.55 47.79 1.70
N GLU A 3 -17.57 46.88 1.78
CA GLU A 3 -16.47 46.59 2.72
C GLU A 3 -15.44 45.71 1.97
N SER A 4 -14.17 45.82 2.38
CA SER A 4 -13.07 44.85 2.27
C SER A 4 -13.26 43.55 1.49
N CYS A 5 -12.67 43.47 0.29
CA CYS A 5 -12.30 42.19 -0.32
C CYS A 5 -10.95 41.76 0.26
N SER A 6 -11.00 40.95 1.33
CA SER A 6 -9.82 40.52 2.08
C SER A 6 -8.98 39.57 1.23
N LEU A 7 -7.78 40.05 0.89
CA LEU A 7 -6.67 39.34 0.27
C LEU A 7 -6.30 38.12 1.13
N VAL A 8 -6.80 36.93 0.77
CA VAL A 8 -6.32 35.67 1.34
C VAL A 8 -4.91 35.43 0.79
N ARG A 9 -3.93 35.96 1.53
CA ARG A 9 -2.53 35.59 1.40
C ARG A 9 -2.42 34.09 1.60
N PHE A 10 -2.24 33.36 0.51
CA PHE A 10 -1.65 32.02 0.53
C PHE A 10 -0.28 32.15 1.17
N ARG A 11 -0.18 31.92 2.49
CA ARG A 11 1.09 31.60 3.12
C ARG A 11 1.52 30.27 2.54
N ALA A 12 2.48 30.32 1.63
CA ALA A 12 3.36 29.20 1.35
C ALA A 12 4.04 28.83 2.67
N ALA A 13 3.43 27.92 3.42
CA ALA A 13 4.11 27.23 4.49
C ALA A 13 5.21 26.41 3.80
N LEU A 14 6.46 26.83 3.97
CA LEU A 14 7.60 25.99 3.71
C LEU A 14 7.38 24.70 4.52
N CYS A 15 7.04 23.61 3.85
CA CYS A 15 7.03 22.30 4.44
C CYS A 15 8.43 22.04 5.02
N PRO A 16 8.59 21.79 6.32
CA PRO A 16 9.86 21.29 6.81
C PRO A 16 10.13 19.95 6.12
N ALA A 17 11.33 19.81 5.58
CA ALA A 17 11.81 18.61 4.91
C ALA A 17 11.52 17.38 5.77
N PHE A 18 10.55 16.57 5.32
CA PHE A 18 10.21 15.28 5.90
C PHE A 18 11.44 14.39 5.69
N LYS A 19 12.23 14.19 6.76
CA LYS A 19 13.32 13.22 6.73
C LYS A 19 12.69 11.83 6.55
N PRO A 20 13.03 11.07 5.50
CA PRO A 20 12.62 9.69 5.41
C PRO A 20 13.21 8.95 6.62
N SER A 21 12.35 8.32 7.41
CA SER A 21 12.82 7.45 8.49
C SER A 21 13.51 6.23 7.86
N PRO A 22 14.70 5.86 8.35
CA PRO A 22 15.31 4.59 7.97
C PRO A 22 14.46 3.47 8.58
N PHE A 23 13.99 2.56 7.72
CA PHE A 23 13.46 1.28 8.17
C PHE A 23 14.62 0.49 8.80
N ASP A 24 14.55 0.30 10.12
CA ASP A 24 15.45 -0.60 10.86
C ASP A 24 15.08 -2.06 10.59
N PRO A 25 16.02 -2.93 10.16
CA PRO A 25 15.80 -4.36 10.08
C PRO A 25 16.78 -5.11 10.99
N LEU A 26 16.60 -5.09 12.30
CA LEU A 26 17.29 -5.96 13.29
C LEU A 26 16.34 -6.02 14.52
N LEU A 27 16.00 -7.12 15.19
CA LEU A 27 16.71 -8.34 15.60
C LEU A 27 15.59 -9.27 16.16
N SER A 28 15.53 -10.59 15.93
CA SER A 28 16.34 -11.54 16.70
C SER A 28 16.01 -13.01 16.34
N PRO A 29 16.93 -13.95 16.66
CA PRO A 29 16.85 -15.37 16.34
C PRO A 29 16.40 -16.23 17.55
N ILE A 30 16.43 -17.55 17.35
CA ILE A 30 16.44 -18.65 18.34
C ILE A 30 15.06 -19.24 18.69
N ALA A 31 14.75 -20.38 18.06
CA ALA A 31 14.38 -21.61 18.79
C ALA A 31 14.42 -22.80 17.82
N SER A 32 15.55 -23.48 17.81
CA SER A 32 15.76 -24.78 17.19
C SER A 32 14.94 -25.83 17.95
N PHE A 33 13.85 -26.31 17.36
CA PHE A 33 13.16 -27.51 17.83
C PHE A 33 13.56 -28.69 16.95
N SER A 34 14.46 -29.52 17.48
CA SER A 34 14.79 -30.87 17.03
C SER A 34 13.54 -31.77 17.14
N LEU A 35 13.14 -32.57 16.15
CA LEU A 35 13.49 -33.98 15.83
C LEU A 35 12.19 -34.59 15.17
N PRO A 36 12.12 -35.83 14.62
CA PRO A 36 13.12 -36.70 14.01
C PRO A 36 12.75 -37.19 12.58
N SER A 37 13.80 -37.69 11.93
CA SER A 37 13.94 -38.63 10.82
C SER A 37 12.83 -39.68 10.63
N LEU A 38 12.26 -39.76 9.43
CA LEU A 38 11.74 -41.01 8.86
C LEU A 38 11.82 -41.02 7.31
N LEU A 39 12.68 -41.90 6.82
CA LEU A 39 12.79 -42.49 5.49
C LEU A 39 13.14 -43.99 5.74
N PRO A 40 13.12 -44.90 4.76
CA PRO A 40 12.46 -44.92 3.45
C PRO A 40 11.74 -46.27 3.16
N SER A 41 10.96 -46.36 2.07
CA SER A 41 10.82 -47.64 1.34
C SER A 41 10.33 -47.45 -0.11
N SER A 42 11.30 -47.69 -1.01
CA SER A 42 11.35 -48.13 -2.41
C SER A 42 10.09 -48.30 -3.32
N PRO A 43 10.27 -48.18 -4.66
CA PRO A 43 9.19 -48.23 -5.66
C PRO A 43 9.07 -49.61 -6.35
N PRO A 44 8.01 -49.85 -7.14
CA PRO A 44 8.07 -50.76 -8.27
C PRO A 44 8.11 -49.98 -9.59
N SER A 45 9.08 -50.37 -10.41
CA SER A 45 9.19 -50.03 -11.82
C SER A 45 7.99 -50.56 -12.61
N LEU A 46 7.35 -49.72 -13.41
CA LEU A 46 6.67 -50.19 -14.61
C LEU A 46 7.10 -49.34 -15.81
N ARG A 47 7.93 -50.00 -16.63
CA ARG A 47 8.31 -49.60 -17.97
C ARG A 47 7.04 -49.51 -18.82
N TYR A 48 6.76 -48.33 -19.36
CA TYR A 48 6.08 -48.22 -20.64
C TYR A 48 6.95 -47.40 -21.58
N GLN A 49 7.75 -48.12 -22.37
CA GLN A 49 8.37 -47.54 -23.55
C GLN A 49 7.29 -47.31 -24.61
N ARG A 50 7.14 -46.07 -25.06
CA ARG A 50 6.84 -45.82 -26.47
C ARG A 50 7.76 -44.73 -27.01
N ARG A 51 8.73 -45.18 -27.79
CA ARG A 51 9.46 -44.38 -28.77
C ARG A 51 8.47 -43.85 -29.80
N ARG A 52 8.60 -42.57 -30.17
CA ARG A 52 8.83 -42.08 -31.55
C ARG A 52 8.66 -40.56 -31.60
N GLY A 53 9.60 -39.87 -32.24
CA GLY A 53 9.35 -38.55 -32.83
C GLY A 53 10.35 -37.45 -32.50
N ARG A 54 11.49 -37.46 -33.19
CA ARG A 54 12.33 -36.28 -33.48
C ARG A 54 11.47 -35.16 -34.10
N ARG A 55 11.62 -33.92 -33.60
CA ARG A 55 11.59 -32.63 -34.29
C ARG A 55 12.16 -31.63 -33.29
N ASP A 56 13.48 -31.46 -33.25
CA ASP A 56 14.18 -30.36 -33.93
C ASP A 56 13.31 -29.11 -34.13
N GLY A 57 13.63 -28.09 -33.34
CA GLY A 57 12.85 -26.88 -33.15
C GLY A 57 13.34 -26.15 -31.91
N SER A 58 14.60 -25.72 -31.94
CA SER A 58 15.15 -24.76 -31.00
C SER A 58 14.39 -23.43 -31.16
N LEU A 59 13.24 -23.31 -30.53
CA LEU A 59 12.66 -22.02 -30.21
C LEU A 59 13.28 -21.60 -28.88
N VAL A 60 14.44 -20.97 -28.98
CA VAL A 60 14.89 -20.05 -27.95
C VAL A 60 13.82 -18.95 -27.90
N VAL A 61 12.82 -19.11 -27.04
CA VAL A 61 11.99 -17.98 -26.61
C VAL A 61 12.95 -17.04 -25.90
N ARG A 62 13.52 -16.09 -26.64
CA ARG A 62 14.27 -14.97 -26.06
C ARG A 62 13.30 -14.28 -25.12
N SER A 63 13.53 -14.44 -23.83
CA SER A 63 12.81 -13.76 -22.76
C SER A 63 12.81 -12.25 -23.02
N MET A 64 11.74 -11.76 -23.65
CA MET A 64 11.43 -10.34 -23.72
C MET A 64 10.90 -9.94 -22.35
N SER A 65 11.79 -9.59 -21.41
CA SER A 65 11.38 -9.38 -20.01
C SER A 65 11.97 -8.15 -19.33
N SER A 66 12.66 -7.27 -20.07
CA SER A 66 13.21 -6.04 -19.47
C SER A 66 12.16 -4.96 -19.22
N SER A 67 11.09 -4.89 -20.03
CA SER A 67 10.08 -3.82 -19.94
C SER A 67 9.04 -4.03 -18.83
N SER A 68 8.63 -5.28 -18.57
CA SER A 68 7.64 -5.59 -17.52
C SER A 68 8.22 -5.50 -16.10
N ALA A 69 9.49 -5.86 -15.91
CA ALA A 69 10.19 -5.68 -14.64
C ALA A 69 10.37 -4.19 -14.30
N SER A 70 10.69 -3.36 -15.30
CA SER A 70 10.85 -1.90 -15.13
C SER A 70 9.53 -1.19 -14.81
N PHE A 71 8.40 -1.68 -15.34
CA PHE A 71 7.10 -1.09 -15.03
C PHE A 71 6.69 -1.31 -13.56
N GLY A 72 6.98 -2.49 -13.01
CA GLY A 72 6.75 -2.80 -11.60
C GLY A 72 7.55 -1.88 -10.67
N SER A 73 8.87 -1.73 -10.91
CA SER A 73 9.70 -0.87 -10.07
C SER A 73 9.29 0.60 -10.13
N ARG A 74 8.89 1.10 -11.30
CA ARG A 74 8.37 2.47 -11.47
C ARG A 74 7.07 2.73 -10.69
N LEU A 75 6.14 1.78 -10.69
CA LEU A 75 4.90 1.91 -9.91
C LEU A 75 5.17 1.89 -8.41
N GLU A 76 6.05 1.01 -7.96
CA GLU A 76 6.44 0.93 -6.55
C GLU A 76 7.04 2.25 -6.07
N GLU A 77 7.97 2.80 -6.84
CA GLU A 77 8.59 4.09 -6.53
C GLU A 77 7.57 5.23 -6.53
N SER A 78 6.61 5.22 -7.46
CA SER A 78 5.50 6.18 -7.47
C SER A 78 4.64 6.11 -6.20
N VAL A 79 4.31 4.90 -5.73
CA VAL A 79 3.57 4.70 -4.46
C VAL A 79 4.37 5.23 -3.28
N ARG A 80 5.64 4.81 -3.15
CA ARG A 80 6.53 5.23 -2.06
C ARG A 80 6.70 6.75 -2.04
N LYS A 81 6.88 7.37 -3.21
CA LYS A 81 6.96 8.83 -3.37
C LYS A 81 5.67 9.51 -2.92
N THR A 82 4.53 9.05 -3.41
CA THR A 82 3.20 9.59 -3.05
C THR A 82 2.97 9.55 -1.55
N VAL A 83 3.27 8.42 -0.92
CA VAL A 83 3.11 8.18 0.52
C VAL A 83 4.10 9.00 1.37
N SER A 84 5.26 9.36 0.82
CA SER A 84 6.27 10.19 1.50
C SER A 84 6.00 11.70 1.38
N GLU A 85 5.44 12.14 0.24
CA GLU A 85 5.13 13.55 -0.02
C GLU A 85 3.84 14.02 0.65
N ASN A 86 2.93 13.09 0.94
CA ASN A 86 1.61 13.41 1.48
C ASN A 86 1.43 12.77 2.87
N PRO A 87 0.99 13.54 3.88
CA PRO A 87 0.89 13.03 5.24
C PRO A 87 -0.23 12.00 5.42
N VAL A 88 -1.29 12.08 4.59
CA VAL A 88 -2.40 11.11 4.59
C VAL A 88 -2.76 10.75 3.15
N VAL A 89 -2.68 9.47 2.82
CA VAL A 89 -3.00 8.95 1.48
C VAL A 89 -4.00 7.80 1.61
N ILE A 90 -4.99 7.78 0.73
CA ILE A 90 -6.02 6.74 0.67
C ILE A 90 -6.11 6.23 -0.76
N TYR A 91 -5.80 4.95 -0.94
CA TYR A 91 -6.14 4.24 -2.18
C TYR A 91 -7.55 3.66 -2.03
N SER A 92 -8.47 4.12 -2.88
CA SER A 92 -9.88 3.77 -2.82
C SER A 92 -10.45 3.35 -4.17
N LYS A 93 -11.73 2.96 -4.15
CA LYS A 93 -12.56 2.87 -5.35
C LYS A 93 -13.82 3.72 -5.16
N THR A 94 -14.29 4.35 -6.23
CA THR A 94 -15.43 5.27 -6.19
C THR A 94 -16.73 4.61 -5.75
N TRP A 95 -16.94 3.35 -6.14
CA TRP A 95 -18.14 2.56 -5.86
C TRP A 95 -18.08 1.80 -4.52
N CYS A 96 -16.98 1.90 -3.77
CA CYS A 96 -16.79 1.14 -2.54
C CYS A 96 -17.32 1.89 -1.30
N SER A 97 -18.32 1.33 -0.63
CA SER A 97 -18.92 1.89 0.60
C SER A 97 -17.90 2.05 1.73
N TYR A 98 -17.06 1.04 1.98
CA TYR A 98 -15.99 1.11 3.01
C TYR A 98 -15.01 2.25 2.75
N SER A 99 -14.69 2.53 1.47
CA SER A 99 -13.83 3.65 1.11
C SER A 99 -14.51 5.00 1.38
N MET A 100 -15.81 5.11 1.12
CA MET A 100 -16.57 6.32 1.43
C MET A 100 -16.65 6.57 2.94
N GLU A 101 -16.77 5.52 3.74
CA GLU A 101 -16.81 5.63 5.20
C GLU A 101 -15.50 6.23 5.76
N VAL A 102 -14.34 5.70 5.34
CA VAL A 102 -13.02 6.23 5.74
C VAL A 102 -12.87 7.70 5.32
N LYS A 103 -13.22 8.03 4.07
CA LYS A 103 -13.20 9.42 3.55
C LYS A 103 -14.07 10.34 4.39
N SER A 104 -15.28 9.90 4.75
CA SER A 104 -16.22 10.67 5.57
C SER A 104 -15.69 10.89 6.99
N ARG A 105 -15.10 9.86 7.62
CA ARG A 105 -14.50 9.97 8.96
C ARG A 105 -13.35 10.97 9.00
N LEU A 106 -12.42 10.90 8.04
CA LEU A 106 -11.31 11.85 7.97
C LEU A 106 -11.79 13.28 7.66
N LYS A 107 -12.81 13.43 6.79
CA LYS A 107 -13.44 14.72 6.52
C LYS A 107 -14.08 15.32 7.77
N ARG A 108 -14.78 14.51 8.59
CA ARG A 108 -15.33 14.95 9.88
C ARG A 108 -14.24 15.47 10.80
N LEU A 109 -13.11 14.77 10.88
CA LEU A 109 -11.94 15.22 11.63
C LEU A 109 -11.28 16.50 11.09
N GLY A 110 -11.74 17.05 9.96
CA GLY A 110 -11.16 18.23 9.32
C GLY A 110 -9.89 17.93 8.52
N VAL A 111 -9.57 16.65 8.31
CA VAL A 111 -8.40 16.22 7.54
C VAL A 111 -8.74 16.12 6.07
N GLN A 112 -7.87 16.65 5.21
CA GLN A 112 -7.97 16.51 3.77
C GLN A 112 -6.95 15.47 3.27
N PRO A 113 -7.35 14.20 3.13
CA PRO A 113 -6.46 13.16 2.62
C PRO A 113 -6.29 13.26 1.10
N LEU A 114 -5.13 12.82 0.60
CA LEU A 114 -4.96 12.55 -0.82
C LEU A 114 -5.69 11.25 -1.18
N VAL A 115 -6.69 11.33 -2.07
CA VAL A 115 -7.49 10.18 -2.49
C VAL A 115 -7.09 9.76 -3.90
N ILE A 116 -6.68 8.50 -4.06
CA ILE A 116 -6.34 7.89 -5.35
C ILE A 116 -7.39 6.82 -5.66
N GLU A 117 -8.26 7.14 -6.61
CA GLU A 117 -9.33 6.24 -7.06
C GLU A 117 -8.79 5.24 -8.10
N LEU A 118 -8.56 3.99 -7.69
CA LEU A 118 -7.97 2.96 -8.54
C LEU A 118 -8.82 2.64 -9.78
N ASP A 119 -10.14 2.76 -9.68
CA ASP A 119 -11.08 2.52 -10.79
C ASP A 119 -11.00 3.59 -11.88
N ARG A 120 -10.52 4.80 -11.56
CA ARG A 120 -10.38 5.90 -12.52
C ARG A 120 -9.07 5.89 -13.30
N LEU A 121 -8.11 5.05 -12.88
CA LEU A 121 -6.78 4.94 -13.50
C LEU A 121 -6.74 3.99 -14.72
N GLY A 122 -7.90 3.46 -15.13
CA GLY A 122 -8.02 2.56 -16.28
C GLY A 122 -7.08 1.35 -16.16
N PRO A 123 -6.20 1.08 -17.14
CA PRO A 123 -5.33 -0.11 -17.13
C PRO A 123 -4.24 -0.07 -16.04
N GLN A 124 -3.93 1.10 -15.47
CA GLN A 124 -2.96 1.19 -14.37
C GLN A 124 -3.57 0.83 -13.02
N GLY A 125 -4.88 0.98 -12.84
CA GLY A 125 -5.58 0.71 -11.58
C GLY A 125 -5.33 -0.70 -11.03
N PRO A 126 -5.59 -1.77 -11.81
CA PRO A 126 -5.34 -3.15 -11.37
C PRO A 126 -3.85 -3.45 -11.11
N GLN A 127 -2.95 -2.79 -11.83
CA GLN A 127 -1.51 -2.96 -11.66
C GLN A 127 -1.03 -2.31 -10.36
N LEU A 128 -1.55 -1.11 -10.07
CA LEU A 128 -1.32 -0.42 -8.81
C LEU A 128 -1.92 -1.20 -7.64
N GLN A 129 -3.10 -1.80 -7.79
CA GLN A 129 -3.70 -2.64 -6.75
C GLN A 129 -2.82 -3.86 -6.41
N LYS A 130 -2.29 -4.55 -7.43
CA LYS A 130 -1.31 -5.64 -7.23
C LYS A 130 0.00 -5.14 -6.61
N MET A 131 0.43 -3.92 -6.95
CA MET A 131 1.62 -3.33 -6.34
C MET A 131 1.41 -3.01 -4.86
N LEU A 132 0.25 -2.45 -4.50
CA LEU A 132 -0.13 -2.21 -3.11
C LEU A 132 -0.14 -3.51 -2.31
N GLU A 133 -0.66 -4.59 -2.87
CA GLU A 133 -0.60 -5.93 -2.26
C GLU A 133 0.85 -6.39 -2.01
N ARG A 134 1.78 -6.14 -2.94
CA ARG A 134 3.20 -6.49 -2.75
C ARG A 134 3.88 -5.67 -1.66
N ILE A 135 3.57 -4.38 -1.56
CA ILE A 135 4.22 -3.47 -0.59
C ILE A 135 3.63 -3.66 0.81
N THR A 136 2.30 -3.78 0.89
CA THR A 136 1.56 -3.74 2.16
C THR A 136 1.05 -5.09 2.63
N GLY A 137 1.05 -6.11 1.75
CA GLY A 137 0.35 -7.38 1.98
C GLY A 137 -1.18 -7.29 1.79
N GLN A 138 -1.74 -6.11 1.50
CA GLN A 138 -3.17 -5.89 1.42
C GLN A 138 -3.65 -5.55 0.00
N PHE A 139 -4.42 -6.46 -0.59
CA PHE A 139 -5.07 -6.24 -1.90
C PHE A 139 -6.36 -5.41 -1.81
N THR A 140 -7.02 -5.39 -0.66
CA THR A 140 -8.34 -4.79 -0.47
C THR A 140 -8.29 -3.27 -0.35
N VAL A 141 -9.29 -2.61 -0.95
CA VAL A 141 -9.57 -1.19 -0.69
C VAL A 141 -10.58 -1.04 0.46
N PRO A 142 -10.52 0.03 1.26
CA PRO A 142 -9.50 1.09 1.22
C PRO A 142 -8.14 0.60 1.73
N ASN A 143 -7.05 1.19 1.22
CA ASN A 143 -5.71 1.03 1.76
C ASN A 143 -5.21 2.42 2.21
N VAL A 144 -4.98 2.57 3.51
CA VAL A 144 -4.76 3.87 4.17
C VAL A 144 -3.32 3.99 4.65
N PHE A 145 -2.69 5.12 4.33
CA PHE A 145 -1.36 5.49 4.80
C PHE A 145 -1.39 6.80 5.56
N ILE A 146 -0.68 6.86 6.69
CA ILE A 146 -0.53 8.05 7.53
C ILE A 146 0.95 8.20 7.91
N GLY A 147 1.54 9.36 7.62
CA GLY A 147 2.94 9.66 7.97
C GLY A 147 3.94 8.68 7.36
N GLY A 148 3.67 8.20 6.15
CA GLY A 148 4.51 7.19 5.50
C GLY A 148 4.25 5.74 5.91
N LYS A 149 3.41 5.50 6.93
CA LYS A 149 3.13 4.15 7.46
C LYS A 149 1.81 3.60 6.93
N HIS A 150 1.79 2.31 6.61
CA HIS A 150 0.56 1.60 6.25
C HIS A 150 -0.27 1.30 7.50
N ILE A 151 -1.51 1.75 7.50
CA ILE A 151 -2.45 1.60 8.62
C ILE A 151 -3.36 0.39 8.43
N GLY A 152 -3.72 0.07 7.19
CA GLY A 152 -4.61 -1.04 6.85
C GLY A 152 -5.89 -0.57 6.18
N GLY A 153 -6.99 -1.29 6.47
CA GLY A 153 -8.28 -1.10 5.84
C GLY A 153 -9.25 -0.19 6.62
N CYS A 154 -10.53 -0.29 6.25
CA CYS A 154 -11.59 0.45 6.94
C CYS A 154 -11.71 0.04 8.41
N SER A 155 -11.70 -1.26 8.70
CA SER A 155 -11.80 -1.78 10.06
C SER A 155 -10.67 -1.30 10.96
N ASP A 156 -9.43 -1.30 10.45
CA ASP A 156 -8.26 -0.85 11.21
C ASP A 156 -8.31 0.65 11.48
N THR A 157 -8.70 1.43 10.47
CA THR A 157 -8.91 2.88 10.62
C THR A 157 -9.99 3.20 11.66
N VAL A 158 -11.10 2.46 11.66
CA VAL A 158 -12.19 2.63 12.63
C VAL A 158 -11.74 2.26 14.04
N LYS A 159 -10.99 1.17 14.20
CA LYS A 159 -10.42 0.78 15.50
C LYS A 159 -9.49 1.86 16.05
N LEU A 160 -8.58 2.39 15.24
CA LEU A 160 -7.68 3.47 15.65
C LEU A 160 -8.42 4.77 15.98
N TYR A 161 -9.48 5.07 15.23
CA TYR A 161 -10.35 6.20 15.54
C TYR A 161 -11.00 6.03 16.91
N GLN A 162 -11.59 4.86 17.19
CA GLN A 162 -12.23 4.56 18.48
C GLN A 162 -11.25 4.59 19.67
N LYS A 163 -10.00 4.20 19.46
CA LYS A 163 -8.95 4.28 20.48
C LYS A 163 -8.38 5.69 20.68
N GLY A 164 -8.71 6.65 19.81
CA GLY A 164 -8.09 7.98 19.79
C GLY A 164 -6.65 8.01 19.27
N GLU A 165 -6.07 6.86 18.89
CA GLU A 165 -4.74 6.74 18.32
C GLU A 165 -4.65 7.44 16.95
N LEU A 166 -5.72 7.38 16.15
CA LEU A 166 -5.76 8.04 14.84
C LEU A 166 -5.51 9.56 14.96
N THR A 167 -6.16 10.21 15.92
CA THR A 167 -5.98 11.64 16.18
C THR A 167 -4.59 11.97 16.73
N ALA A 168 -4.00 11.07 17.52
CA ALA A 168 -2.63 11.24 18.02
C ALA A 168 -1.62 11.22 16.87
N MET A 169 -1.70 10.23 15.98
CA MET A 169 -0.84 10.14 14.80
C MET A 169 -0.96 11.37 13.88
N LEU A 170 -2.17 11.89 13.69
CA LEU A 170 -2.39 13.11 12.89
C LEU A 170 -1.79 14.35 13.57
N SER A 171 -1.88 14.43 14.90
CA SER A 171 -1.30 15.51 15.68
C SER A 171 0.24 15.49 15.65
N GLU A 172 0.86 14.31 15.67
CA GLU A 172 2.31 14.14 15.51
C GLU A 172 2.81 14.67 14.16
N LEU A 173 1.98 14.60 13.13
CA LEU A 173 2.26 15.13 11.78
C LEU A 173 1.88 16.62 11.63
N ASN A 174 1.57 17.31 12.73
CA ASN A 174 1.10 18.70 12.76
C ASN A 174 -0.14 18.97 11.89
N ILE A 175 -1.01 17.98 11.72
CA ILE A 175 -2.28 18.14 10.99
C ILE A 175 -3.35 18.61 11.98
N SER A 176 -3.91 19.79 11.75
CA SER A 176 -5.02 20.31 12.54
C SER A 176 -6.24 19.40 12.42
N THR A 177 -6.58 18.73 13.52
CA THR A 177 -7.80 17.92 13.62
C THR A 177 -8.84 18.65 14.46
N ASN A 178 -10.12 18.41 14.17
CA ASN A 178 -11.21 18.96 14.95
C ASN A 178 -11.30 18.21 16.30
N SER A 179 -10.71 18.79 17.34
CA SER A 179 -10.55 18.19 18.67
C SER A 179 -11.88 17.91 19.40
N LEU A 180 -13.00 18.43 18.89
CA LEU A 180 -14.35 18.17 19.39
C LEU A 180 -14.95 16.85 18.90
N LEU A 181 -14.30 16.17 17.95
CA LEU A 181 -14.77 14.92 17.35
C LEU A 181 -13.93 13.70 17.78
N LYS A 182 -13.68 13.61 19.08
CA LYS A 182 -13.18 12.38 19.71
C LYS A 182 -14.29 11.31 19.68
N PRO A 183 -13.92 10.02 19.55
CA PRO A 183 -14.86 8.91 19.60
C PRO A 183 -15.65 8.84 20.91
#